data_AF-A0A917KA77-F1
#
_entry.id   AF-A0A917KA77-F1
#
_cell.length_a   1.000
_cell.length_b   1.000
_cell.length_c   1.000
_cell.angle_alpha   90.00
_cell.angle_beta   90.00
_cell.angle_gamma   90.00
#
_symmetry.space_group_name_H-M   'P 1'
#
loop_
_entity.id
_entity.type
_entity.pdbx_description
1 polymer ?
#
loop_
_entity_poly.entity_id
_entity_poly.type
_entity_poly.pdbx_seq_one_letter_code
_entity_poly.pdbx_strand_id
1 'polypeptide(L)'
;MERWAWVLALAALAGLVFFGMRRGWVNRARRQAAELPDFPVPPGDLGKELLPAATGLYVGTTRATDWQDRIAVGDIGHRANGTAHLYAAGLLLRRTGASDVWIPAESVVDARLDHKLANKVVPGAGLVVVTWRLGDQLLDTGFRGDDKTTQTDWVEAVRALAPVDDPTGHDTAGSRQEEK
;
A
#
# COMPACT_ATOMS: atom_id res chain seq x y z
N MET A 1 -7.49 53.99 1.41
CA MET A 1 -8.34 52.96 0.79
C MET A 1 -7.54 51.88 0.05
N GLU A 2 -6.35 52.19 -0.48
CA GLU A 2 -5.52 51.26 -1.29
C GLU A 2 -5.04 50.00 -0.55
N ARG A 3 -4.78 50.08 0.75
CA ARG A 3 -4.33 48.91 1.55
C ARG A 3 -5.39 47.79 1.59
N TRP A 4 -6.67 48.15 1.63
CA TRP A 4 -7.77 47.17 1.64
C TRP A 4 -7.91 46.46 0.29
N ALA A 5 -7.66 47.15 -0.82
CA ALA A 5 -7.68 46.54 -2.14
C ALA A 5 -6.61 45.43 -2.28
N TRP A 6 -5.38 45.70 -1.82
CA TRP A 6 -4.31 44.68 -1.82
C TRP A 6 -4.62 43.50 -0.91
N VAL A 7 -5.19 43.75 0.27
CA VAL A 7 -5.61 42.69 1.19
C VAL A 7 -6.69 41.81 0.56
N LEU A 8 -7.71 42.40 -0.08
CA LEU A 8 -8.77 41.65 -0.76
C LEU A 8 -8.24 40.86 -1.96
N ALA A 9 -7.33 41.44 -2.75
CA ALA A 9 -6.69 40.76 -3.87
C ALA A 9 -5.87 39.55 -3.41
N LEU A 10 -5.07 39.70 -2.34
CA LEU A 10 -4.32 38.60 -1.73
C LEU A 10 -5.24 37.53 -1.14
N ALA A 11 -6.32 37.92 -0.47
CA ALA A 11 -7.31 36.97 0.05
C ALA A 11 -8.01 36.18 -1.06
N ALA A 12 -8.39 36.85 -2.16
CA ALA A 12 -8.97 36.20 -3.33
C ALA A 12 -7.98 35.23 -3.99
N LEU A 13 -6.72 35.63 -4.14
CA LEU A 13 -5.66 34.76 -4.66
C LEU A 13 -5.44 33.54 -3.77
N ALA A 14 -5.35 33.72 -2.44
CA ALA A 14 -5.24 32.63 -1.50
C ALA A 14 -6.45 31.67 -1.61
N GLY A 15 -7.67 32.21 -1.69
CA GLY A 15 -8.89 31.43 -1.91
C GLY A 15 -8.85 30.60 -3.20
N LEU A 16 -8.36 31.19 -4.30
CA LEU A 16 -8.21 30.50 -5.58
C LEU A 16 -7.17 29.37 -5.49
N VAL A 17 -6.04 29.61 -4.80
CA VAL A 17 -5.02 28.58 -4.56
C VAL A 17 -5.59 27.42 -3.76
N PHE A 18 -6.27 27.69 -2.64
CA PHE A 18 -6.91 26.65 -1.83
C PHE A 18 -7.99 25.88 -2.61
N PHE A 19 -8.78 26.57 -3.43
CA PHE A 19 -9.75 25.94 -4.31
C PHE A 19 -9.08 25.01 -5.33
N GLY A 20 -8.00 25.47 -5.98
CA GLY A 20 -7.22 24.68 -6.92
C GLY A 20 -6.63 23.43 -6.28
N MET A 21 -6.01 23.57 -5.09
CA MET A 21 -5.47 22.44 -4.32
C MET A 21 -6.56 21.43 -3.97
N ARG A 22 -7.71 21.90 -3.45
CA ARG A 22 -8.86 21.04 -3.11
C ARG A 22 -9.37 20.31 -4.34
N ARG A 23 -9.54 21.02 -5.47
CA ARG A 23 -10.00 20.41 -6.72
C ARG A 23 -9.01 19.37 -7.24
N GLY A 24 -7.70 19.65 -7.16
CA GLY A 24 -6.65 18.69 -7.51
C GLY A 24 -6.75 17.41 -6.69
N TRP A 25 -6.90 17.54 -5.37
CA TRP A 25 -7.02 16.38 -4.48
C TRP A 25 -8.31 15.58 -4.74
N VAL A 26 -9.46 16.24 -4.87
CA VAL A 26 -10.73 15.57 -5.16
C VAL A 26 -10.69 14.87 -6.52
N ASN A 27 -10.12 15.51 -7.54
CA ASN A 27 -10.01 14.92 -8.87
C ASN A 27 -9.10 13.69 -8.87
N ARG A 28 -7.98 13.74 -8.12
CA ARG A 28 -7.09 12.60 -7.95
C ARG A 28 -7.80 11.40 -7.31
N ALA A 29 -8.54 11.63 -6.21
CA ALA A 29 -9.31 10.57 -5.55
C ALA A 29 -10.37 9.96 -6.48
N ARG A 30 -11.08 10.81 -7.26
CA ARG A 30 -12.06 10.36 -8.25
C ARG A 30 -11.44 9.52 -9.36
N ARG A 31 -10.28 9.93 -9.89
CA ARG A 31 -9.59 9.13 -10.92
C ARG A 31 -9.17 7.77 -10.37
N GLN A 32 -8.60 7.72 -9.17
CA GLN A 32 -8.22 6.44 -8.55
C GLN A 32 -9.46 5.56 -8.29
N ALA A 33 -10.57 6.13 -7.83
CA ALA A 33 -11.81 5.39 -7.63
C ALA A 33 -12.44 4.87 -8.93
N ALA A 34 -12.15 5.50 -10.08
CA ALA A 34 -12.59 5.02 -11.39
C ALA A 34 -11.66 3.95 -11.99
N GLU A 35 -10.40 3.91 -11.57
CA GLU A 35 -9.37 2.97 -12.05
C GLU A 35 -9.29 1.71 -11.19
N LEU A 36 -9.57 1.81 -9.89
CA LEU A 36 -9.49 0.71 -8.94
C LEU A 36 -10.86 0.03 -8.81
N PRO A 37 -10.93 -1.31 -8.89
CA PRO A 37 -12.14 -2.03 -8.52
C PRO A 37 -12.37 -1.94 -7.00
N ASP A 38 -13.52 -2.45 -6.55
CA ASP A 38 -13.81 -2.54 -5.13
C ASP A 38 -12.78 -3.41 -4.40
N PHE A 39 -12.45 -3.01 -3.17
CA PHE A 39 -11.52 -3.75 -2.34
C PHE A 39 -12.15 -5.08 -1.90
N PRO A 40 -11.40 -6.19 -1.95
CA PRO A 40 -11.93 -7.49 -1.58
C PRO A 40 -12.24 -7.52 -0.08
N VAL A 41 -13.29 -8.26 0.28
CA VAL A 41 -13.72 -8.48 1.66
C VAL A 41 -13.26 -9.87 2.09
N PRO A 42 -12.84 -10.08 3.35
CA PRO A 42 -12.43 -11.40 3.81
C PRO A 42 -13.55 -12.43 3.63
N PRO A 43 -13.25 -13.64 3.12
CA PRO A 43 -14.24 -14.72 3.03
C PRO A 43 -14.66 -15.19 4.43
N GLY A 44 -15.81 -15.89 4.49
CA GLY A 44 -16.31 -16.44 5.76
C GLY A 44 -15.40 -17.51 6.37
N ASP A 45 -14.67 -18.25 5.55
CA ASP A 45 -13.63 -19.19 5.96
C ASP A 45 -12.26 -18.68 5.52
N LEU A 46 -11.41 -18.34 6.48
CA LEU A 46 -10.05 -17.87 6.26
C LEU A 46 -9.03 -19.03 6.23
N GLY A 47 -9.44 -20.22 6.66
CA GLY A 47 -8.55 -21.36 6.86
C GLY A 47 -7.62 -21.19 8.06
N LYS A 48 -6.51 -21.93 8.03
CA LYS A 48 -5.53 -21.97 9.14
C LYS A 48 -4.76 -20.65 9.24
N GLU A 49 -4.59 -20.14 10.45
CA GLU A 49 -3.66 -19.05 10.76
C GLU A 49 -2.22 -19.58 10.70
N LEU A 50 -1.39 -18.94 9.87
CA LEU A 50 -0.04 -19.39 9.50
C LEU A 50 1.04 -18.82 10.43
N LEU A 51 0.82 -17.61 10.94
CA LEU A 51 1.69 -16.94 11.91
C LEU A 51 0.85 -16.40 13.07
N PRO A 52 1.40 -16.34 14.30
CA PRO A 52 0.75 -15.63 15.39
C PRO A 52 0.42 -14.19 15.00
N ALA A 53 -0.77 -13.72 15.38
CA ALA A 53 -1.19 -12.34 15.12
C ALA A 53 -0.14 -11.32 15.61
N ALA A 54 0.24 -10.38 14.75
CA ALA A 54 1.21 -9.35 15.08
C ALA A 54 0.52 -7.99 15.24
N THR A 55 0.64 -7.38 16.42
CA THR A 55 0.23 -5.98 16.62
C THR A 55 1.25 -5.04 15.98
N GLY A 56 0.79 -3.85 15.60
CA GLY A 56 1.68 -2.83 15.06
C GLY A 56 0.95 -1.70 14.35
N LEU A 57 1.65 -1.15 13.36
CA LEU A 57 1.22 0.02 12.61
C LEU A 57 1.01 -0.32 11.15
N TYR A 58 -0.22 -0.14 10.69
CA TYR A 58 -0.55 -0.02 9.28
C TYR A 58 -0.04 1.32 8.73
N VAL A 59 0.86 1.27 7.77
CA VAL A 59 1.53 2.45 7.22
C VAL A 59 0.68 3.12 6.14
N GLY A 60 -0.02 2.33 5.33
CA GLY A 60 -0.83 2.78 4.19
C GLY A 60 -0.64 1.90 2.96
N THR A 61 -1.51 2.10 1.97
CA THR A 61 -1.38 1.51 0.63
C THR A 61 -1.02 2.57 -0.40
N THR A 62 -0.09 2.22 -1.30
CA THR A 62 0.30 3.02 -2.48
C THR A 62 0.14 2.18 -3.74
N ARG A 63 0.30 2.81 -4.92
CA ARG A 63 0.65 2.03 -6.10
C ARG A 63 2.01 1.35 -5.90
N ALA A 64 2.17 0.17 -6.47
CA ALA A 64 3.44 -0.53 -6.42
C ALA A 64 4.54 0.31 -7.07
N THR A 65 5.77 0.22 -6.53
CA THR A 65 6.98 0.96 -6.97
C THR A 65 6.96 2.48 -6.78
N ASP A 66 5.81 3.11 -6.62
CA ASP A 66 5.66 4.52 -6.25
C ASP A 66 5.22 4.67 -4.78
N TRP A 67 6.22 4.69 -3.89
CA TRP A 67 6.01 4.80 -2.45
C TRP A 67 5.38 6.15 -2.00
N GLN A 68 5.27 7.14 -2.89
CA GLN A 68 4.64 8.43 -2.59
C GLN A 68 3.18 8.49 -3.05
N ASP A 69 2.82 7.66 -4.04
CA ASP A 69 1.51 7.59 -4.67
C ASP A 69 0.48 6.86 -3.80
N ARG A 70 0.09 7.49 -2.68
CA ARG A 70 -0.95 6.96 -1.80
C ARG A 70 -2.27 6.76 -2.55
N ILE A 71 -2.93 5.65 -2.24
CA ILE A 71 -4.30 5.40 -2.67
C ILE A 71 -5.24 6.28 -1.84
N ALA A 72 -5.94 7.20 -2.49
CA ALA A 72 -6.86 8.15 -1.87
C ALA A 72 -8.32 7.69 -1.90
N VAL A 73 -8.57 6.42 -2.27
CA VAL A 73 -9.89 5.80 -2.22
C VAL A 73 -10.17 5.32 -0.80
N GLY A 74 -11.32 5.73 -0.25
CA GLY A 74 -11.72 5.37 1.11
C GLY A 74 -10.69 5.80 2.16
N ASP A 75 -10.38 4.91 3.09
CA ASP A 75 -9.43 5.12 4.17
C ASP A 75 -8.13 4.30 4.03
N ILE A 76 -7.93 3.60 2.91
CA ILE A 76 -6.83 2.64 2.76
C ILE A 76 -5.45 3.33 2.70
N GLY A 77 -5.38 4.57 2.24
CA GLY A 77 -4.14 5.37 2.28
C GLY A 77 -3.79 5.91 3.67
N HIS A 78 -4.69 5.81 4.65
CA HIS A 78 -4.49 6.38 5.98
C HIS A 78 -3.78 5.43 6.91
N ARG A 79 -2.83 5.96 7.67
CA ARG A 79 -2.15 5.20 8.73
C ARG A 79 -3.15 4.84 9.83
N ALA A 80 -2.99 3.66 10.43
CA ALA A 80 -3.78 3.23 11.57
C ALA A 80 -2.97 2.25 12.41
N ASN A 81 -3.19 2.22 13.73
CA ASN A 81 -2.73 1.08 14.53
C ASN A 81 -3.59 -0.13 14.17
N GLY A 82 -3.05 -1.34 14.33
CA GLY A 82 -3.80 -2.53 13.99
C GLY A 82 -3.08 -3.83 14.30
N THR A 83 -3.71 -4.91 13.87
CA THR A 83 -3.20 -6.27 14.01
C THR A 83 -3.21 -6.96 12.65
N ALA A 84 -2.06 -7.52 12.27
CA ALA A 84 -1.92 -8.37 11.11
C ALA A 84 -2.19 -9.83 11.48
N HIS A 85 -3.02 -10.48 10.68
CA HIS A 85 -3.32 -11.90 10.77
C HIS A 85 -3.03 -12.55 9.42
N LEU A 86 -2.15 -13.55 9.40
CA LEU A 86 -1.83 -14.28 8.17
C LEU A 86 -2.56 -15.61 8.18
N TYR A 87 -3.47 -15.79 7.22
CA TYR A 87 -4.21 -17.02 7.03
C TYR A 87 -3.82 -17.70 5.71
N ALA A 88 -4.14 -18.98 5.58
CA ALA A 88 -3.97 -19.70 4.31
C ALA A 88 -4.72 -19.04 3.14
N ALA A 89 -5.87 -18.41 3.40
CA ALA A 89 -6.62 -17.67 2.39
C ALA A 89 -6.06 -16.27 2.07
N GLY A 90 -5.17 -15.70 2.89
CA GLY A 90 -4.66 -14.34 2.69
C GLY A 90 -4.26 -13.59 3.95
N LEU A 91 -3.87 -12.33 3.77
CA LEU A 91 -3.46 -11.42 4.83
C LEU A 91 -4.63 -10.49 5.22
N LEU A 92 -5.02 -10.53 6.48
CA LEU A 92 -6.00 -9.62 7.08
C LEU A 92 -5.30 -8.60 7.97
N LEU A 93 -5.54 -7.32 7.72
CA LEU A 93 -5.08 -6.21 8.55
C LEU A 93 -6.29 -5.55 9.20
N ARG A 94 -6.49 -5.84 10.50
CA ARG A 94 -7.53 -5.21 11.31
C ARG A 94 -7.05 -3.86 11.80
N ARG A 95 -7.72 -2.79 11.40
CA ARG A 95 -7.27 -1.41 11.69
C ARG A 95 -8.16 -0.74 12.72
N THR A 96 -7.56 -0.10 13.72
CA THR A 96 -8.32 0.61 14.75
C THR A 96 -8.85 1.93 14.21
N GLY A 97 -10.18 2.11 14.23
CA GLY A 97 -10.84 3.34 13.77
C GLY A 97 -10.82 3.53 12.26
N ALA A 98 -10.54 2.47 11.49
CA ALA A 98 -10.58 2.43 10.04
C ALA A 98 -11.08 1.06 9.57
N SER A 99 -11.42 0.95 8.29
CA SER A 99 -11.91 -0.29 7.68
C SER A 99 -10.82 -1.37 7.68
N ASP A 100 -11.19 -2.65 7.74
CA ASP A 100 -10.22 -3.74 7.57
C ASP A 100 -9.64 -3.75 6.15
N VAL A 101 -8.42 -4.25 6.00
CA VAL A 101 -7.81 -4.49 4.68
C VAL A 101 -7.58 -5.98 4.53
N TRP A 102 -8.15 -6.55 3.47
CA TRP A 102 -7.96 -7.94 3.10
C TRP A 102 -7.15 -8.04 1.81
N ILE A 103 -6.12 -8.88 1.83
CA ILE A 103 -5.27 -9.18 0.68
C ILE A 103 -5.40 -10.69 0.45
N PRO A 104 -6.19 -11.14 -0.53
CA PRO A 104 -6.32 -12.55 -0.88
C PRO A 104 -4.97 -13.18 -1.25
N ALA A 105 -4.73 -14.43 -0.86
CA ALA A 105 -3.48 -15.13 -1.15
C ALA A 105 -3.18 -15.16 -2.67
N GLU A 106 -4.19 -15.40 -3.50
CA GLU A 106 -4.07 -15.44 -4.96
C GLU A 106 -3.72 -14.09 -5.59
N SER A 107 -3.91 -13.00 -4.84
CA SER A 107 -3.57 -11.64 -5.30
C SER A 107 -2.15 -11.24 -4.91
N VAL A 108 -1.50 -11.97 -4.00
CA VAL A 108 -0.14 -11.66 -3.54
C VAL A 108 0.83 -11.90 -4.69
N VAL A 109 1.67 -10.91 -4.96
CA VAL A 109 2.71 -10.97 -6.00
C VAL A 109 4.09 -11.08 -5.36
N ASP A 110 4.37 -10.29 -4.33
CA ASP A 110 5.62 -10.35 -3.58
C ASP A 110 5.44 -9.77 -2.17
N ALA A 111 6.39 -10.07 -1.29
CA ALA A 111 6.57 -9.37 -0.02
C ALA A 111 8.04 -9.05 0.19
N ARG A 112 8.33 -7.89 0.76
CA ARG A 112 9.70 -7.43 1.03
C ARG A 112 9.80 -6.60 2.30
N LEU A 113 11.01 -6.47 2.83
CA LEU A 113 11.32 -5.43 3.79
C LEU A 113 11.64 -4.14 3.04
N ASP A 114 11.04 -3.04 3.48
CA ASP A 114 11.32 -1.71 2.96
C ASP A 114 11.42 -0.69 4.11
N HIS A 115 12.04 0.44 3.85
CA HIS A 115 12.20 1.54 4.81
C HIS A 115 11.33 2.74 4.44
N LYS A 116 10.60 2.70 3.32
CA LYS A 116 9.71 3.79 2.92
C LYS A 116 8.41 3.28 2.32
N LEU A 117 7.30 3.88 2.74
CA LEU A 117 6.00 3.66 2.11
C LEU A 117 5.04 4.79 2.47
N ALA A 118 4.14 5.11 1.54
CA ALA A 118 3.08 6.08 1.71
C ALA A 118 3.63 7.40 2.27
N ASN A 119 4.64 8.01 1.65
CA ASN A 119 5.29 9.25 2.12
C ASN A 119 5.84 9.20 3.56
N LYS A 120 6.14 8.02 4.09
CA LYS A 120 6.76 7.85 5.41
C LYS A 120 8.06 7.08 5.25
N VAL A 121 9.08 7.51 5.99
CA VAL A 121 10.35 6.79 6.13
C VAL A 121 10.38 6.17 7.52
N VAL A 122 10.73 4.90 7.57
CA VAL A 122 10.71 4.06 8.75
C VAL A 122 12.15 3.61 9.03
N PRO A 123 12.80 4.13 10.08
CA PRO A 123 14.18 3.77 10.40
C PRO A 123 14.27 2.38 11.07
N GLY A 124 15.46 1.78 11.01
CA GLY A 124 15.78 0.51 11.67
C GLY A 124 15.39 -0.71 10.82
N ALA A 125 14.79 -1.72 11.45
CA ALA A 125 14.39 -2.99 10.82
C ALA A 125 13.38 -2.87 9.65
N GLY A 126 12.89 -1.67 9.35
CA GLY A 126 11.96 -1.41 8.26
C GLY A 126 10.50 -1.71 8.59
N LEU A 127 9.74 -1.97 7.53
CA LEU A 127 8.36 -2.44 7.52
C LEU A 127 8.21 -3.57 6.49
N VAL A 128 7.22 -4.43 6.71
CA VAL A 128 6.80 -5.44 5.74
C VAL A 128 5.95 -4.74 4.68
N VAL A 129 6.37 -4.79 3.43
CA VAL A 129 5.61 -4.31 2.27
C VAL A 129 5.15 -5.51 1.47
N VAL A 130 3.83 -5.62 1.29
CA VAL A 130 3.20 -6.65 0.48
C VAL A 130 2.76 -6.02 -0.84
N THR A 131 3.31 -6.52 -1.93
CA THR A 131 2.89 -6.18 -3.30
C THR A 131 1.80 -7.15 -3.73
N TRP A 132 0.65 -6.62 -4.12
CA TRP A 132 -0.52 -7.42 -4.46
C TRP A 132 -1.33 -6.78 -5.58
N ARG A 133 -2.12 -7.61 -6.27
CA ARG A 133 -2.89 -7.22 -7.44
C ARG A 133 -4.34 -6.91 -7.06
N LEU A 134 -4.82 -5.75 -7.47
CA LEU A 134 -6.23 -5.35 -7.37
C LEU A 134 -6.75 -5.00 -8.77
N GLY A 135 -7.47 -5.95 -9.38
CA GLY A 135 -7.81 -5.87 -10.80
C GLY A 135 -6.55 -5.83 -11.67
N ASP A 136 -6.40 -4.79 -12.49
CA ASP A 136 -5.21 -4.57 -13.32
C ASP A 136 -4.13 -3.72 -12.64
N GLN A 137 -4.33 -3.34 -11.38
CA GLN A 137 -3.41 -2.47 -10.66
C GLN A 137 -2.56 -3.26 -9.66
N LEU A 138 -1.28 -2.91 -9.56
CA LEU A 138 -0.41 -3.41 -8.50
C LEU A 138 -0.32 -2.37 -7.38
N LEU A 139 -0.52 -2.83 -6.15
CA LEU A 139 -0.53 -2.02 -4.94
C LEU A 139 0.54 -2.51 -3.97
N ASP A 140 1.14 -1.58 -3.23
CA ASP A 140 2.03 -1.87 -2.11
C ASP A 140 1.33 -1.50 -0.80
N THR A 141 1.13 -2.48 0.08
CA THR A 141 0.55 -2.29 1.41
C THR A 141 1.61 -2.52 2.48
N GLY A 142 1.78 -1.56 3.39
CA GLY A 142 2.82 -1.61 4.42
C GLY A 142 2.29 -1.84 5.82
N PHE A 143 2.92 -2.77 6.53
CA PHE A 143 2.68 -3.03 7.94
C PHE A 143 4.01 -3.10 8.71
N ARG A 144 4.04 -2.47 9.88
CA ARG A 144 5.19 -2.54 10.78
C ARG A 144 4.76 -3.18 12.09
N GLY A 145 5.18 -4.41 12.34
CA GLY A 145 4.98 -5.08 13.62
C GLY A 145 5.71 -4.39 14.78
N ASP A 146 5.14 -4.48 15.97
CA ASP A 146 5.75 -4.00 17.22
C ASP A 146 7.01 -4.78 17.56
N ASP A 147 6.95 -6.11 17.44
CA ASP A 147 8.14 -6.97 17.45
C ASP A 147 8.84 -6.90 16.08
N LYS A 148 9.99 -6.23 16.06
CA LYS A 148 10.77 -6.00 14.85
C LYS A 148 11.59 -7.22 14.43
N THR A 149 11.76 -8.20 15.32
CA THR A 149 12.59 -9.39 15.04
C THR A 149 11.90 -10.38 14.10
N THR A 150 10.57 -10.32 14.02
CA THR A 150 9.74 -11.22 13.21
C THR A 150 9.46 -10.71 11.80
N GLN A 151 9.91 -9.50 11.42
CA GLN A 151 9.54 -8.92 10.13
C GLN A 151 10.00 -9.75 8.93
N THR A 152 11.17 -10.39 9.03
CA THR A 152 11.67 -11.30 7.99
C THR A 152 10.76 -12.52 7.85
N ASP A 153 10.37 -13.15 8.97
CA ASP A 153 9.46 -14.29 8.98
C ASP A 153 8.10 -13.94 8.36
N TRP A 154 7.60 -12.72 8.63
CA TRP A 154 6.37 -12.20 8.01
C TRP A 154 6.51 -12.03 6.49
N VAL A 155 7.64 -11.51 6.02
CA VAL A 155 7.91 -11.38 4.58
C VAL A 155 7.94 -12.76 3.92
N GLU A 156 8.66 -13.71 4.49
CA GLU A 156 8.78 -15.07 3.94
C GLU A 156 7.44 -15.80 3.93
N ALA A 157 6.67 -15.71 5.02
CA ALA A 157 5.36 -16.35 5.12
C ALA A 157 4.33 -15.74 4.16
N VAL A 158 4.32 -14.41 3.98
CA VAL A 158 3.45 -13.76 2.98
C VAL A 158 3.88 -14.12 1.57
N ARG A 159 5.19 -14.13 1.28
CA ARG A 159 5.70 -14.55 -0.03
C ARG A 159 5.35 -16.00 -0.34
N ALA A 160 5.31 -16.89 0.66
CA ALA A 160 4.88 -18.27 0.50
C ALA A 160 3.39 -18.42 0.15
N LEU A 161 2.57 -17.38 0.31
CA LEU A 161 1.18 -17.35 -0.21
C LEU A 161 1.10 -17.04 -1.70
N ALA A 162 2.13 -16.39 -2.26
CA ALA A 162 2.13 -16.04 -3.67
C ALA A 162 1.97 -17.32 -4.50
N PRO A 163 1.12 -17.31 -5.54
CA PRO A 163 1.04 -18.41 -6.48
C PRO A 163 2.46 -18.73 -6.97
N VAL A 164 2.86 -20.00 -6.88
CA VAL A 164 4.13 -20.45 -7.43
C VAL A 164 4.03 -20.30 -8.94
N ASP A 165 4.62 -19.24 -9.49
CA ASP A 165 4.90 -19.19 -10.91
C ASP A 165 5.91 -20.31 -11.21
N ASP A 166 5.47 -21.33 -11.96
CA ASP A 166 6.35 -22.39 -12.45
C ASP A 166 7.49 -21.73 -13.26
N PRO A 167 8.79 -21.93 -12.90
CA PRO A 167 9.89 -21.25 -13.56
C PRO A 167 10.16 -21.73 -15.00
N THR A 168 9.32 -22.58 -15.58
CA THR A 168 9.51 -23.14 -16.92
C THR A 168 8.93 -22.25 -18.02
N GLY A 169 9.56 -21.09 -18.24
CA GLY A 169 9.11 -20.19 -19.31
C GLY A 169 10.00 -19.00 -19.66
N HIS A 170 11.30 -19.02 -19.35
CA HIS A 170 12.26 -18.11 -19.99
C HIS A 170 13.26 -18.92 -20.80
N ASP A 171 12.91 -19.06 -22.09
CA ASP A 171 13.76 -19.59 -23.14
C ASP A 171 15.14 -18.93 -23.08
N THR A 172 16.13 -19.81 -23.02
CA THR A 172 17.53 -19.49 -23.24
C THR A 172 17.70 -19.14 -24.72
N ALA A 173 17.81 -17.85 -25.06
CA ALA A 173 18.30 -17.43 -26.37
C ALA A 173 19.04 -16.09 -26.32
N GLY A 174 20.38 -16.19 -26.34
CA GLY A 174 21.28 -15.24 -27.03
C GLY A 174 21.94 -14.18 -26.16
N SER A 175 23.06 -14.46 -25.49
CA SER A 175 24.43 -14.43 -26.03
C SER A 175 25.02 -13.04 -26.32
N ARG A 176 26.05 -12.72 -25.53
CA ARG A 176 27.40 -12.26 -25.94
C ARG A 176 27.65 -10.76 -26.24
N GLN A 177 28.68 -10.28 -25.52
CA GLN A 177 29.62 -9.18 -25.82
C GLN A 177 29.04 -7.76 -25.67
N GLU A 178 29.72 -6.79 -25.08
CA GLU A 178 31.14 -6.47 -25.29
C GLU A 178 31.74 -5.74 -24.08
N GLU A 179 33.01 -6.05 -23.87
CA GLU A 179 33.95 -5.51 -22.91
C GLU A 179 34.63 -4.28 -23.51
N LYS A 180 34.61 -3.13 -22.82
CA LYS A 180 35.71 -2.15 -22.76
C LYS A 180 35.47 -1.05 -21.74
#